data_AF-A0A4W5PU76-F1
#
_entry.id   AF-A0A4W5PU76-F1
#
_cell.length_a   1.000
_cell.length_b   1.000
_cell.length_c   1.000
_cell.angle_alpha   90.00
_cell.angle_beta   90.00
_cell.angle_gamma   90.00
#
_symmetry.space_group_name_H-M   'P 1'
#
loop_
_entity.id
_entity.type
_entity.pdbx_description
1 polymer ?
#
loop_
_entity_poly.entity_id
_entity_poly.type
_entity_poly.pdbx_seq_one_letter_code
_entity_poly.pdbx_strand_id
1 'polypeptide(L)'
;MYVSRLHSWGDSLEEAFEQCAMAMFGYMTDTETVEPIDTVEVDADLFFIPRVRAFNIIMISHVSQWGEEFSLVKHPQGTEVKAITYSAMQVHDIDKPEIFAIIDI
;
A
#
# COMPACT_ATOMS: atom_id res chain seq x y z
N MET A 1 -20.15 -1.64 10.29
CA MET A 1 -18.99 -2.15 9.54
C MET A 1 -18.24 -0.91 9.08
N TYR A 2 -17.18 -0.53 9.80
CA TYR A 2 -16.40 0.64 9.44
C TYR A 2 -15.54 0.26 8.24
N VAL A 3 -15.76 0.91 7.12
CA VAL A 3 -15.03 0.64 5.87
C VAL A 3 -13.99 1.75 5.76
N SER A 4 -12.74 1.45 6.07
CA SER A 4 -11.66 2.42 5.98
C SER A 4 -11.21 2.51 4.52
N ARG A 5 -11.40 3.69 3.92
CA ARG A 5 -10.98 3.96 2.54
C ARG A 5 -9.61 4.64 2.58
N LEU A 6 -8.62 4.01 1.96
CA LEU A 6 -7.34 4.63 1.65
C LEU A 6 -7.48 5.45 0.37
N HIS A 7 -6.89 6.64 0.40
CA HIS A 7 -6.69 7.48 -0.76
C HIS A 7 -5.23 7.92 -0.76
N SER A 8 -4.51 7.57 -1.83
CA SER A 8 -3.14 7.99 -2.06
C SER A 8 -3.00 8.63 -3.43
N TRP A 9 -2.01 9.49 -3.57
CA TRP A 9 -1.69 10.18 -4.80
C TRP A 9 -0.18 10.35 -4.90
N GLY A 10 0.32 10.58 -6.11
CA GLY A 10 1.73 10.83 -6.38
C GLY A 10 1.92 11.61 -7.68
N ASP A 11 3.15 12.00 -7.96
CA ASP A 11 3.53 12.59 -9.26
C ASP A 11 3.68 11.50 -10.34
N SER A 12 3.84 10.23 -9.93
CA SER A 12 3.79 9.05 -10.80
C SER A 12 2.86 7.97 -10.23
N LEU A 13 2.47 7.02 -11.08
CA LEU A 13 1.62 5.89 -10.66
C LEU A 13 2.35 5.05 -9.61
N GLU A 14 3.66 4.86 -9.79
CA GLU A 14 4.56 4.19 -8.85
C GLU A 14 4.51 4.88 -7.47
N GLU A 15 4.68 6.20 -7.43
CA GLU A 15 4.62 6.96 -6.19
C GLU A 15 3.23 6.86 -5.53
N ALA A 16 2.14 6.94 -6.32
CA ALA A 16 0.80 6.78 -5.76
C ALA A 16 0.59 5.39 -5.11
N PHE A 17 1.20 4.33 -5.65
CA PHE A 17 1.19 3.01 -5.06
C PHE A 17 2.09 2.91 -3.82
N GLU A 18 3.28 3.49 -3.84
CA GLU A 18 4.16 3.57 -2.66
C GLU A 18 3.46 4.30 -1.51
N GLN A 19 2.79 5.43 -1.81
CA GLN A 19 2.00 6.17 -0.83
C GLN A 19 0.81 5.35 -0.32
N CYS A 20 0.20 4.48 -1.14
CA CYS A 20 -0.85 3.56 -0.68
C CYS A 20 -0.28 2.54 0.33
N ALA A 21 0.92 2.01 0.07
CA ALA A 21 1.60 1.08 0.97
C ALA A 21 2.02 1.78 2.28
N MET A 22 2.59 2.98 2.20
CA MET A 22 2.94 3.79 3.38
C MET A 22 1.70 4.11 4.23
N ALA A 23 0.58 4.45 3.59
CA ALA A 23 -0.67 4.67 4.30
C ALA A 23 -1.14 3.41 5.03
N MET A 24 -0.98 2.21 4.46
CA MET A 24 -1.31 0.96 5.14
C MET A 24 -0.46 0.76 6.41
N PHE A 25 0.85 0.98 6.35
CA PHE A 25 1.72 0.88 7.53
C PHE A 25 1.39 1.95 8.58
N GLY A 26 1.01 3.16 8.14
CA GLY A 26 0.54 4.23 9.01
C GLY A 26 -0.74 3.89 9.80
N TYR A 27 -1.57 2.96 9.30
CA TYR A 27 -2.68 2.43 10.10
C TYR A 27 -2.22 1.46 11.20
N MET A 28 -1.13 0.73 10.97
CA MET A 28 -0.60 -0.27 11.91
C MET A 28 0.26 0.35 13.01
N THR A 29 1.03 1.39 12.69
CA THR A 29 1.91 2.09 13.64
C THR A 29 2.28 3.48 13.14
N ASP A 30 2.80 4.31 14.03
CA ASP A 30 3.44 5.57 13.65
C ASP A 30 4.74 5.29 12.88
N THR A 31 4.73 5.60 11.57
CA THR A 31 5.86 5.40 10.67
C THR A 31 7.03 6.32 10.98
N GLU A 32 6.85 7.42 11.72
CA GLU A 32 7.96 8.30 12.15
C GLU A 32 8.86 7.61 13.19
N THR A 33 8.34 6.60 13.89
CA THR A 33 9.09 5.83 14.88
C THR A 33 9.94 4.71 14.27
N VAL A 34 9.75 4.46 12.97
CA VAL A 34 10.43 3.40 12.21
C VAL A 34 11.73 3.95 11.63
N GLU A 35 12.84 3.34 12.00
CA GLU A 35 14.16 3.70 11.48
C GLU A 35 14.46 2.92 10.18
N PRO A 36 15.10 3.56 9.19
CA PRO A 36 15.45 2.91 7.92
C PRO A 36 16.70 2.04 8.09
N ILE A 37 16.58 0.95 8.85
CA ILE A 37 17.69 0.06 9.21
C ILE A 37 17.91 -1.02 8.13
N ASP A 38 16.83 -1.63 7.66
CA ASP A 38 16.85 -2.67 6.64
C ASP A 38 16.03 -2.26 5.41
N THR A 39 16.43 -2.76 4.25
CA THR A 39 15.64 -2.67 3.01
C THR A 39 15.02 -4.01 2.71
N VAL A 40 13.73 -4.02 2.40
CA VAL A 40 13.07 -5.18 1.82
C VAL A 40 12.69 -4.84 0.39
N GLU A 41 13.19 -5.64 -0.55
CA GLU A 41 12.75 -5.63 -1.94
C GLU A 41 11.54 -6.56 -2.08
N VAL A 42 10.45 -6.03 -2.60
CA VAL A 42 9.22 -6.80 -2.83
C VAL A 42 8.95 -6.88 -4.33
N ASP A 43 9.01 -8.11 -4.85
CA ASP A 43 8.64 -8.43 -6.22
C ASP A 43 7.20 -8.98 -6.24
N ALA A 44 6.31 -8.36 -7.01
CA ALA A 44 4.92 -8.77 -7.12
C ALA A 44 4.60 -9.33 -8.51
N ASP A 45 4.67 -10.66 -8.65
CA ASP A 45 4.19 -11.36 -9.85
C ASP A 45 2.68 -11.68 -9.72
N LEU A 46 1.87 -11.18 -10.66
CA LEU A 46 0.41 -11.40 -10.66
C LEU A 46 0.06 -12.86 -11.01
N PHE A 47 -0.45 -13.63 -10.04
CA PHE A 47 -1.15 -14.89 -10.34
C PHE A 47 -2.56 -14.59 -10.86
N PHE A 48 -2.67 -14.49 -12.19
CA PHE A 48 -3.85 -14.08 -12.96
C PHE A 48 -4.94 -15.17 -13.00
N ILE A 49 -6.16 -14.87 -12.51
CA ILE A 49 -7.40 -15.57 -12.91
C ILE A 49 -8.30 -14.54 -13.61
N PRO A 50 -8.48 -14.60 -14.94
CA PRO A 50 -9.21 -13.56 -15.68
C PRO A 50 -10.72 -13.71 -15.53
N ARG A 51 -11.38 -12.64 -15.11
CA ARG A 51 -12.67 -12.28 -15.70
C ARG A 51 -12.83 -10.77 -15.70
N VAL A 52 -12.86 -10.21 -16.91
CA VAL A 52 -13.09 -8.79 -17.25
C VAL A 52 -11.83 -7.91 -17.18
N ARG A 53 -11.59 -7.16 -18.27
CA ARG A 53 -10.40 -6.37 -18.63
C ARG A 53 -9.61 -5.83 -17.43
N ALA A 54 -8.53 -6.53 -17.06
CA ALA A 54 -7.47 -5.96 -16.26
C ALA A 54 -6.59 -5.12 -17.20
N PHE A 55 -6.57 -3.81 -17.00
CA PHE A 55 -5.41 -3.00 -17.40
C PHE A 55 -4.18 -3.60 -16.72
N ASN A 56 -3.05 -3.63 -17.41
CA ASN A 56 -1.77 -4.06 -16.83
C ASN A 56 -1.42 -3.12 -15.66
N ILE A 57 -1.85 -3.46 -14.45
CA ILE A 57 -1.24 -2.97 -13.21
C ILE A 57 0.03 -3.82 -13.04
N ILE A 58 0.95 -3.66 -13.98
CA ILE A 58 2.29 -4.26 -14.00
C ILE A 58 3.23 -3.05 -14.07
N MET A 59 3.34 -2.33 -12.96
CA MET A 59 4.32 -1.24 -12.81
C MET A 59 4.90 -1.19 -11.40
N ILE A 60 4.95 -2.34 -10.72
CA ILE A 60 5.75 -2.48 -9.50
C ILE A 60 6.46 -3.82 -9.60
N SER A 61 7.41 -3.92 -10.52
CA SER A 61 8.29 -5.09 -10.56
C SER A 61 9.28 -5.07 -9.40
N HIS A 62 9.61 -3.90 -8.86
CA HIS A 62 10.52 -3.74 -7.73
C HIS A 62 10.12 -2.49 -6.92
N VAL A 63 9.58 -2.68 -5.72
CA VAL A 63 9.52 -1.61 -4.70
C VAL A 63 10.52 -1.94 -3.62
N SER A 64 11.40 -0.98 -3.33
CA SER A 64 12.33 -1.03 -2.22
C SER A 64 11.78 -0.17 -1.10
N GLN A 65 11.50 -0.79 0.05
CA GLN A 65 11.01 -0.07 1.21
C GLN A 65 11.96 -0.29 2.39
N TRP A 66 12.22 0.78 3.13
CA TRP A 66 13.09 0.77 4.30
C TRP A 66 12.23 0.58 5.56
N GLY A 67 12.74 -0.18 6.52
CA GLY A 67 12.08 -0.37 7.81
C GLY A 67 12.91 -1.19 8.79
N GLU A 68 12.26 -1.58 9.89
CA GLU A 68 12.83 -2.44 10.92
C GLU A 68 11.78 -3.44 11.42
N GLU A 69 12.20 -4.44 12.18
CA GLU A 69 11.27 -5.39 12.79
C GLU A 69 10.34 -4.69 13.80
N PHE A 70 9.04 -4.98 13.71
CA PHE A 70 8.05 -4.35 14.57
C PHE A 70 8.25 -4.74 16.04
N SER A 71 8.44 -3.75 16.93
CA SER A 71 8.58 -3.94 18.37
C SER A 71 7.56 -3.13 19.16
N LEU A 72 6.84 -3.78 20.07
CA LEU A 72 5.85 -3.16 20.96
C LEU A 72 6.44 -2.11 21.91
N VAL A 73 7.75 -2.15 22.13
CA VAL A 73 8.44 -1.22 23.03
C VAL A 73 8.75 0.09 22.32
N LYS A 74 9.00 0.04 21.00
CA LYS A 74 9.42 1.19 20.19
C LYS A 74 8.25 1.78 19.38
N HIS A 75 7.37 0.93 18.86
CA HIS A 75 6.33 1.29 17.92
C HIS A 75 4.94 1.28 18.60
N PRO A 76 4.19 2.39 18.54
CA PRO A 76 2.85 2.44 19.09
C PRO A 76 1.92 1.51 18.30
N GLN A 77 1.14 0.68 18.99
CA GLN A 77 0.14 -0.17 18.34
C GLN A 77 -1.01 0.69 17.79
N GLY A 78 -1.15 0.70 16.47
CA GLY A 78 -2.32 1.20 15.77
C GLY A 78 -3.39 0.13 15.61
N THR A 79 -4.00 0.08 14.43
CA THR A 79 -5.02 -0.90 14.06
C THR A 79 -4.42 -1.96 13.16
N GLU A 80 -4.69 -3.24 13.45
CA GLU A 80 -4.30 -4.34 12.59
C GLU A 80 -5.02 -4.22 11.23
N VAL A 81 -4.28 -4.29 10.12
CA VAL A 81 -4.86 -4.35 8.78
C VAL A 81 -4.88 -5.82 8.35
N LYS A 82 -6.08 -6.36 8.13
CA LYS A 82 -6.27 -7.78 7.76
C LYS A 82 -6.04 -8.03 6.27
N ALA A 83 -6.50 -7.12 5.41
CA ALA A 83 -6.36 -7.25 3.96
C ALA A 83 -6.60 -5.92 3.22
N ILE A 84 -5.95 -5.76 2.06
CA ILE A 84 -6.37 -4.81 1.03
C ILE A 84 -7.40 -5.50 0.15
N THR A 85 -8.57 -4.88 -0.04
CA THR A 85 -9.64 -5.43 -0.88
C THR A 85 -9.69 -4.73 -2.23
N TYR A 86 -9.94 -5.52 -3.29
CA TYR A 86 -10.26 -4.98 -4.62
C TYR A 86 -11.67 -4.40 -4.71
N SER A 87 -12.48 -4.55 -3.65
CA SER A 87 -13.83 -4.02 -3.56
C SER A 87 -13.77 -2.50 -3.67
N ALA A 88 -14.19 -1.96 -4.82
CA ALA A 88 -14.15 -0.53 -5.16
C ALA A 88 -12.74 0.08 -5.27
N MET A 89 -11.72 -0.71 -5.62
CA MET A 89 -10.42 -0.15 -5.99
C MET A 89 -10.54 0.71 -7.26
N GLN A 90 -10.02 1.93 -7.21
CA GLN A 90 -10.00 2.86 -8.35
C GLN A 90 -8.57 3.36 -8.53
N VAL A 91 -8.09 3.29 -9.77
CA VAL A 91 -6.80 3.82 -10.17
C VAL A 91 -7.06 4.84 -11.25
N HIS A 92 -6.71 6.08 -10.99
CA HIS A 92 -6.78 7.18 -11.95
C HIS A 92 -5.36 7.54 -12.34
N ASP A 93 -5.06 7.57 -13.63
CA ASP A 93 -3.75 7.88 -14.19
C ASP A 93 -3.90 9.01 -15.23
N ILE A 94 -4.38 10.16 -14.77
CA ILE A 94 -4.61 11.35 -15.63
C ILE A 94 -4.01 12.56 -14.92
N ASP A 95 -2.90 13.08 -15.46
CA ASP A 95 -2.04 14.17 -14.94
C ASP A 95 -1.43 13.94 -13.55
N LYS A 96 -2.22 13.50 -12.57
CA LYS A 96 -1.79 13.15 -11.21
C LYS A 96 -2.39 11.80 -10.83
N PRO A 97 -1.57 10.75 -10.70
CA PRO A 97 -2.06 9.44 -10.36
C PRO A 97 -2.70 9.40 -8.96
N GLU A 98 -3.90 8.86 -8.87
CA GLU A 98 -4.67 8.69 -7.64
C GLU A 98 -5.11 7.24 -7.49
N ILE A 99 -5.03 6.71 -6.28
CA ILE A 99 -5.44 5.36 -5.94
C ILE A 99 -6.40 5.40 -4.77
N PHE A 100 -7.54 4.75 -4.94
CA PHE A 100 -8.50 4.51 -3.87
C PHE A 100 -8.57 3.01 -3.60
N ALA A 101 -8.35 2.61 -2.36
CA ALA A 101 -8.45 1.22 -1.93
C ALA A 101 -9.28 1.11 -0.65
N ILE A 102 -9.95 -0.02 -0.47
CA ILE A 102 -10.66 -0.31 0.79
C ILE A 102 -9.83 -1.31 1.57
N ILE A 103 -9.51 -0.96 2.82
CA ILE A 103 -8.84 -1.86 3.75
C ILE A 103 -9.84 -2.48 4.72
N ASP A 104 -9.61 -3.75 5.03
CA ASP A 104 -10.29 -4.46 6.10
C ASP A 104 -9.40 -4.43 7.34
N ILE A 105 -9.94 -3.94 8.45
CA ILE A 105 -9.26 -3.77 9.75
C ILE A 105 -9.84 -4.69 10.81
#